data_AF-A0A9D0XM61-F1
#
_entry.id   AF-A0A9D0XM61-F1
#
_cell.length_a   1.000
_cell.length_b   1.000
_cell.length_c   1.000
_cell.angle_alpha   90.00
_cell.angle_beta   90.00
_cell.angle_gamma   90.00
#
_symmetry.space_group_name_H-M   'P 1'
#
loop_
_entity.id
_entity.type
_entity.pdbx_description
1 polymer ?
#
loop_
_entity_poly.entity_id
_entity_poly.type
_entity_poly.pdbx_seq_one_letter_code
_entity_poly.pdbx_strand_id
1 'polypeptide(L)'
;PLLVKKTRKALPFSDYEDVENNMPRFIEYMFEEYAGSRFHFTWSQWVQSFFENENVVLVKYEDLLKDAKAELKKTIRFLEKELPLDECLTEIVQRFSFENMTKRLPGEENRNSFLRKGIAGDWKNYFSQKAIDIFGEYAGRELEGLGYR
;
A
#
# COMPACT_ATOMS: atom_id res chain seq x y z
N PRO A 1 19.84 -0.01 1.62
CA PRO A 1 19.23 0.96 2.57
C PRO A 1 19.46 0.55 4.03
N LEU A 2 19.53 1.49 4.99
CA LEU A 2 19.74 1.19 6.41
C LEU A 2 18.67 0.27 7.00
N LEU A 3 17.40 0.50 6.63
CA LEU A 3 16.28 -0.34 7.07
C LEU A 3 16.48 -1.80 6.65
N VAL A 4 16.81 -2.06 5.39
CA VAL A 4 17.09 -3.42 4.88
C VAL A 4 18.19 -4.11 5.68
N LYS A 5 19.28 -3.42 6.02
CA LYS A 5 20.35 -3.99 6.84
C LYS A 5 19.88 -4.35 8.26
N LYS A 6 19.08 -3.48 8.89
CA LYS A 6 18.51 -3.71 10.22
C LYS A 6 17.56 -4.92 10.21
N THR A 7 16.65 -4.98 9.24
CA THR A 7 15.71 -6.09 9.08
C THR A 7 16.43 -7.41 8.83
N ARG A 8 17.40 -7.46 7.91
CA ARG A 8 18.18 -8.69 7.65
C ARG A 8 19.00 -9.15 8.86
N LYS A 9 19.40 -8.24 9.74
CA LYS A 9 20.05 -8.60 11.00
C LYS A 9 19.07 -9.21 12.00
N ALA A 10 17.84 -8.70 12.08
CA ALA A 10 16.80 -9.22 12.97
C ALA A 10 16.17 -10.52 12.46
N LEU A 11 16.10 -10.66 11.14
CA LEU A 11 15.50 -11.80 10.44
C LEU A 11 16.53 -12.43 9.50
N PRO A 12 17.48 -13.22 10.03
CA PRO A 12 18.46 -13.91 9.21
C PRO A 12 17.82 -15.11 8.49
N PHE A 13 17.22 -14.85 7.34
CA PHE A 13 16.72 -15.91 6.46
C PHE A 13 17.87 -16.56 5.66
N SER A 14 17.75 -17.85 5.38
CA SER A 14 18.73 -18.61 4.58
C SER A 14 18.68 -18.25 3.10
N ASP A 15 17.49 -17.97 2.58
CA ASP A 15 17.23 -17.45 1.24
C ASP A 15 16.22 -16.32 1.34
N TYR A 16 16.57 -15.13 0.85
CA TYR A 16 15.68 -13.95 0.88
C TYR A 16 14.75 -13.88 -0.34
N GLU A 17 15.01 -14.66 -1.38
CA GLU A 17 14.13 -14.75 -2.55
C GLU A 17 12.96 -15.71 -2.31
N ASP A 18 13.03 -16.55 -1.27
CA ASP A 18 11.92 -17.36 -0.79
C ASP A 18 10.91 -16.50 0.00
N VAL A 19 10.28 -15.57 -0.70
CA VAL A 19 9.34 -14.62 -0.10
C VAL A 19 8.17 -15.34 0.56
N GLU A 20 7.63 -16.38 -0.08
CA GLU A 20 6.44 -17.09 0.37
C GLU A 20 6.60 -17.72 1.76
N ASN A 21 7.74 -18.36 2.03
CA ASN A 21 8.02 -18.98 3.32
C ASN A 21 8.50 -17.96 4.38
N ASN A 22 9.13 -16.87 3.95
CA ASN A 22 9.63 -15.84 4.86
C ASN A 22 8.55 -14.84 5.32
N MET A 23 7.49 -14.63 4.52
CA MET A 23 6.45 -13.64 4.79
C MET A 23 5.79 -13.79 6.18
N PRO A 24 5.37 -14.99 6.64
CA PRO A 24 4.82 -15.18 7.98
C PRO A 24 5.64 -14.53 9.09
N ARG A 25 6.93 -14.88 9.17
CA ARG A 25 7.85 -14.39 10.20
C ARG A 25 8.15 -12.90 10.03
N PHE A 26 8.21 -12.43 8.78
CA PHE A 26 8.38 -11.02 8.48
C PHE A 26 7.19 -10.18 8.97
N ILE A 27 5.96 -10.65 8.80
CA ILE A 27 4.75 -9.97 9.30
C ILE A 27 4.80 -9.87 10.82
N GLU A 28 5.02 -10.97 11.53
CA GLU A 28 5.16 -10.97 13.01
C GLU A 28 6.21 -9.95 13.48
N TYR A 29 7.39 -9.96 12.86
CA TYR A 29 8.44 -8.99 13.17
C TYR A 29 7.98 -7.54 12.97
N MET A 30 7.27 -7.25 11.89
CA MET A 30 6.79 -5.90 11.60
C MET A 30 5.77 -5.41 12.62
N PHE A 31 4.88 -6.29 13.07
CA PHE A 31 3.79 -5.94 13.99
C PHE A 31 4.20 -5.96 15.47
N GLU A 32 5.10 -6.85 15.87
CA GLU A 32 5.48 -7.03 17.29
C GLU A 32 6.79 -6.31 17.64
N GLU A 33 7.85 -6.51 16.85
CA GLU A 33 9.21 -6.09 17.22
C GLU A 33 9.58 -4.73 16.63
N TYR A 34 9.30 -4.54 15.33
CA TYR A 34 9.63 -3.31 14.63
C TYR A 34 8.75 -2.16 15.15
N ALA A 35 7.44 -2.35 15.16
CA ALA A 35 6.48 -1.37 15.68
C ALA A 35 6.56 -1.18 17.20
N GLY A 36 7.06 -2.16 17.96
CA GLY A 36 7.29 -2.03 19.40
C GLY A 36 8.36 -1.00 19.79
N SER A 37 9.10 -0.44 18.83
CA SER A 37 10.09 0.61 19.10
C SER A 37 9.46 2.01 19.18
N ARG A 38 10.05 2.90 20.00
CA ARG A 38 9.53 4.26 20.33
C ARG A 38 9.11 5.14 19.14
N PHE A 39 9.61 4.89 17.94
CA PHE A 39 9.38 5.74 16.76
C PHE A 39 8.69 5.00 15.61
N HIS A 40 8.13 3.83 15.88
CA HIS A 40 7.46 3.01 14.87
C HIS A 40 6.03 2.72 15.31
N PHE A 41 5.18 2.44 14.33
CA PHE A 41 3.79 2.06 14.53
C PHE A 41 3.44 0.97 13.51
N THR A 42 2.45 0.15 13.84
CA THR A 42 1.93 -0.87 12.92
C THR A 42 1.06 -0.25 11.85
N TRP A 43 0.83 -0.98 10.75
CA TRP A 43 -0.15 -0.56 9.75
C TRP A 43 -1.54 -0.34 10.38
N SER A 44 -1.97 -1.22 11.27
CA SER A 44 -3.25 -1.10 11.97
C SER A 44 -3.32 0.17 12.83
N GLN A 45 -2.27 0.48 13.60
CA GLN A 45 -2.19 1.74 14.38
C GLN A 45 -2.23 2.97 13.48
N TRP A 46 -1.58 2.92 12.32
CA TRP A 46 -1.63 4.01 11.35
C TRP A 46 -3.06 4.22 10.82
N VAL A 47 -3.74 3.15 10.41
CA VAL A 47 -5.15 3.22 9.97
C VAL A 47 -6.03 3.82 11.07
N GLN A 48 -5.94 3.27 12.28
CA GLN A 48 -6.71 3.75 13.43
C GLN A 48 -6.47 5.25 13.74
N SER A 49 -5.28 5.78 13.46
CA SER A 49 -4.96 7.20 13.73
C SER A 49 -5.76 8.21 12.91
N PHE A 50 -6.34 7.78 11.77
CA PHE A 50 -7.10 8.67 10.89
C PHE A 50 -8.48 8.14 10.50
N PHE A 51 -8.76 6.85 10.70
CA PHE A 51 -9.95 6.20 10.15
C PHE A 51 -11.27 6.84 10.62
N GLU A 52 -11.33 7.32 11.86
CA GLU A 52 -12.51 7.99 12.43
C GLU A 52 -12.46 9.52 12.32
N ASN A 53 -11.44 10.08 11.65
CA ASN A 53 -11.26 11.52 11.56
C ASN A 53 -12.04 12.10 10.37
N GLU A 54 -13.09 12.87 10.67
CA GLU A 54 -13.94 13.54 9.67
C GLU A 54 -13.17 14.56 8.81
N ASN A 55 -12.00 15.04 9.25
CA ASN A 55 -11.14 15.96 8.50
C ASN A 55 -10.13 15.23 7.60
N VAL A 56 -10.28 13.92 7.40
CA VAL A 56 -9.44 13.11 6.51
C VAL A 56 -10.26 12.51 5.39
N VAL A 57 -9.80 12.68 4.15
CA VAL A 57 -10.34 11.96 2.99
C VAL A 57 -9.55 10.70 2.72
N LEU A 58 -10.24 9.55 2.80
CA LEU A 58 -9.66 8.27 2.41
C LEU A 58 -9.69 8.11 0.89
N VAL A 59 -8.51 8.00 0.31
CA VAL A 59 -8.30 7.65 -1.11
C VAL A 59 -7.61 6.29 -1.16
N LYS A 60 -8.24 5.31 -1.80
CA LYS A 60 -7.68 3.97 -1.95
C LYS A 60 -6.95 3.83 -3.26
N TYR A 61 -5.87 3.06 -3.24
CA TYR A 61 -5.11 2.76 -4.45
C TYR A 61 -5.95 2.02 -5.48
N GLU A 62 -6.80 1.08 -5.05
CA GLU A 62 -7.69 0.32 -5.91
C GLU A 62 -8.74 1.21 -6.60
N ASP A 63 -9.27 2.22 -5.90
CA ASP A 63 -10.23 3.16 -6.46
C ASP A 63 -9.55 4.08 -7.49
N LEU A 64 -8.29 4.48 -7.24
CA LEU A 64 -7.49 5.22 -8.24
C LEU A 64 -7.24 4.39 -9.50
N LEU A 65 -6.99 3.09 -9.39
CA LEU A 65 -6.84 2.22 -10.55
C LEU A 65 -8.14 2.05 -11.33
N LYS A 66 -9.28 2.07 -10.64
CA LYS A 66 -10.61 1.94 -11.25
C LYS A 66 -11.06 3.23 -11.95
N ASP A 67 -10.95 4.37 -11.27
CA ASP A 67 -11.28 5.69 -11.81
C ASP A 67 -10.55 6.81 -11.04
N ALA A 68 -9.29 7.06 -11.43
CA ALA A 68 -8.47 8.11 -10.84
C ALA A 68 -9.10 9.51 -10.96
N LYS A 69 -9.86 9.79 -12.03
CA LYS A 69 -10.47 11.11 -12.23
C LYS A 69 -11.59 11.33 -11.22
N ALA A 70 -12.42 10.31 -10.97
CA ALA A 70 -13.47 10.38 -9.97
C ALA A 70 -12.90 10.56 -8.55
N GLU A 71 -11.87 9.79 -8.18
CA GLU A 71 -11.23 9.93 -6.86
C GLU A 71 -10.54 11.30 -6.68
N LEU A 72 -9.92 11.84 -7.73
CA LEU A 72 -9.36 13.18 -7.69
C LEU A 72 -10.44 14.25 -7.48
N LYS A 73 -11.57 14.16 -8.20
CA LYS A 73 -12.71 15.09 -8.01
C LYS A 73 -13.26 15.01 -6.58
N LYS A 74 -13.46 13.80 -6.06
CA LYS A 74 -13.92 13.55 -4.69
C LYS A 74 -12.97 14.21 -3.68
N THR A 75 -11.67 14.04 -3.86
CA THR A 75 -10.63 14.61 -2.99
C THR A 75 -10.63 16.14 -3.03
N ILE A 76 -10.69 16.76 -4.21
CA ILE A 76 -10.70 18.24 -4.33
C ILE A 76 -11.95 18.84 -3.68
N ARG A 77 -13.12 18.21 -3.87
CA ARG A 77 -14.37 18.64 -3.22
C ARG A 77 -14.28 18.55 -1.70
N PHE A 78 -13.68 17.49 -1.17
CA PHE A 78 -13.48 17.34 0.27
C PHE A 78 -12.61 18.46 0.85
N LEU A 79 -11.60 18.92 0.11
CA LEU A 79 -10.76 20.05 0.50
C LEU A 79 -11.47 21.42 0.35
N GLU A 80 -12.77 21.43 0.09
CA GLU A 80 -13.61 22.62 -0.13
C GLU A 80 -13.07 23.55 -1.23
N LYS A 81 -12.38 22.97 -2.22
CA LYS A 81 -11.86 23.71 -3.37
C LYS A 81 -12.79 23.59 -4.56
N GLU A 82 -12.82 24.64 -5.38
CA GLU A 82 -13.47 24.59 -6.68
C GLU A 82 -12.82 23.54 -7.57
N LEU A 83 -13.66 22.77 -8.27
CA LEU A 83 -13.17 21.80 -9.23
C LEU A 83 -12.57 22.54 -10.44
N PRO A 84 -11.35 22.18 -10.86
CA PRO A 84 -10.82 22.58 -12.15
C PRO A 84 -11.71 22.11 -13.31
N LEU A 85 -11.43 22.64 -14.50
CA LEU A 85 -11.98 22.12 -15.75
C LEU A 85 -11.70 20.62 -15.89
N ASP A 86 -12.65 19.88 -16.48
CA ASP A 86 -12.57 18.42 -16.59
C ASP A 86 -11.36 17.97 -17.42
N GLU A 87 -10.96 18.79 -18.40
CA GLU A 87 -9.78 18.60 -19.22
C GLU A 87 -8.50 18.65 -18.39
N CYS A 88 -8.39 19.58 -17.43
CA CYS A 88 -7.24 19.67 -16.53
C CYS A 88 -7.12 18.41 -15.65
N LEU A 89 -8.25 17.90 -15.15
CA LEU A 89 -8.28 16.66 -14.36
C LEU A 89 -7.85 15.46 -15.20
N THR A 90 -8.31 15.40 -16.45
CA THR A 90 -7.94 14.36 -17.40
C THR A 90 -6.44 14.41 -17.73
N GLU A 91 -5.89 15.61 -17.95
CA GLU A 91 -4.46 15.81 -18.18
C GLU A 91 -3.61 15.34 -16.99
N ILE A 92 -4.01 15.70 -15.76
CA ILE A 92 -3.31 15.28 -14.53
C ILE A 92 -3.30 13.75 -14.43
N VAL A 93 -4.46 13.11 -14.57
CA VAL A 93 -4.58 11.65 -14.50
C VAL A 93 -3.73 10.97 -15.56
N GLN A 94 -3.76 11.46 -16.81
CA GLN A 94 -2.93 10.93 -17.87
C GLN A 94 -1.44 11.09 -17.55
N ARG A 95 -1.01 12.29 -17.16
CA ARG A 95 0.40 12.60 -16.88
C ARG A 95 0.99 11.71 -15.78
N PHE A 96 0.22 11.43 -14.73
CA PHE A 96 0.65 10.62 -13.58
C PHE A 96 0.21 9.15 -13.66
N SER A 97 -0.35 8.70 -14.78
CA SER A 97 -0.62 7.28 -15.00
C SER A 97 0.68 6.48 -14.99
N PHE A 98 0.60 5.22 -14.53
CA PHE A 98 1.75 4.32 -14.48
C PHE A 98 2.43 4.22 -15.85
N GLU A 99 1.64 4.08 -16.91
CA GLU A 99 2.12 3.99 -18.30
C GLU A 99 2.90 5.23 -18.71
N ASN A 100 2.38 6.43 -18.42
CA ASN A 100 3.08 7.65 -18.82
C ASN A 100 4.33 7.92 -17.99
N MET A 101 4.32 7.58 -16.70
CA MET A 101 5.47 7.75 -15.81
C MET A 101 6.59 6.74 -16.09
N THR A 102 6.26 5.54 -16.56
CA THR A 102 7.22 4.43 -16.66
C THR A 102 7.52 3.96 -18.08
N LYS A 103 6.67 4.33 -19.05
CA LYS A 103 6.66 3.83 -20.42
C LYS A 103 6.51 2.30 -20.51
N ARG A 104 5.80 1.71 -19.55
CA ARG A 104 5.50 0.28 -19.42
C ARG A 104 4.01 0.06 -19.18
N LEU A 105 3.51 -1.10 -19.58
CA LEU A 105 2.15 -1.51 -19.27
C LEU A 105 2.02 -1.92 -17.79
N PRO A 106 0.87 -1.69 -17.13
CA PRO A 106 0.62 -2.21 -15.79
C PRO A 106 0.83 -3.72 -15.75
N GLY A 107 1.63 -4.18 -14.78
CA GLY A 107 2.02 -5.58 -14.61
C GLY A 107 3.42 -5.91 -15.13
N GLU A 108 3.99 -5.10 -16.04
CA GLU A 108 5.37 -5.28 -16.49
C GLU A 108 6.35 -4.95 -15.34
N GLU A 109 6.95 -5.96 -14.73
CA GLU A 109 7.82 -5.79 -13.58
C GLU A 109 9.18 -5.18 -13.96
N ASN A 110 9.61 -4.18 -13.19
CA ASN A 110 11.01 -3.79 -13.12
C ASN A 110 11.43 -3.66 -11.65
N ARG A 111 12.19 -4.66 -11.16
CA ARG A 111 12.65 -4.73 -9.75
C ARG A 111 13.63 -3.63 -9.36
N ASN A 112 14.27 -3.00 -10.34
CA ASN A 112 15.22 -1.90 -10.12
C ASN A 112 14.55 -0.52 -10.17
N SER A 113 13.25 -0.45 -10.49
CA SER A 113 12.48 0.79 -10.52
C SER A 113 11.70 0.98 -9.22
N PHE A 114 11.58 2.23 -8.78
CA PHE A 114 10.67 2.59 -7.68
C PHE A 114 9.20 2.28 -8.03
N LEU A 115 8.80 2.51 -9.28
CA LEU A 115 7.47 2.18 -9.79
C LEU A 115 7.49 0.74 -10.32
N ARG A 116 7.33 -0.26 -9.45
CA ARG A 116 7.63 -1.66 -9.81
C ARG A 116 6.69 -2.29 -10.84
N LYS A 117 5.39 -2.43 -10.53
CA LYS A 117 4.37 -3.10 -11.39
C LYS A 117 3.10 -2.29 -11.66
N GLY A 118 2.67 -1.40 -10.75
CA GLY A 118 1.50 -0.56 -10.97
C GLY A 118 0.15 -1.28 -11.00
N ILE A 119 -0.01 -2.37 -10.25
CA ILE A 119 -1.24 -3.19 -10.20
C ILE A 119 -1.68 -3.44 -8.75
N ALA A 120 -2.98 -3.67 -8.56
CA ALA A 120 -3.53 -4.20 -7.32
C ALA A 120 -3.46 -5.74 -7.29
N GLY A 121 -3.44 -6.32 -6.10
CA GLY A 121 -3.52 -7.77 -5.90
C GLY A 121 -2.22 -8.56 -6.11
N ASP A 122 -1.09 -7.89 -6.37
CA ASP A 122 0.20 -8.57 -6.58
C ASP A 122 0.67 -9.37 -5.36
N TRP A 123 0.16 -9.04 -4.16
CA TRP A 123 0.42 -9.78 -2.91
C TRP A 123 0.04 -11.27 -3.01
N LYS A 124 -0.94 -11.62 -3.85
CA LYS A 124 -1.38 -13.00 -4.07
C LYS A 124 -0.30 -13.90 -4.66
N ASN A 125 0.72 -13.31 -5.30
CA ASN A 125 1.86 -14.04 -5.85
C ASN A 125 2.93 -14.37 -4.79
N TYR A 126 2.78 -13.89 -3.56
CA TYR A 126 3.82 -13.95 -2.53
C TYR A 126 3.31 -14.42 -1.17
N PHE A 127 2.02 -14.27 -0.87
CA PHE A 127 1.47 -14.66 0.42
C PHE A 127 1.07 -16.14 0.40
N SER A 128 1.71 -16.94 1.25
CA SER A 128 1.21 -18.28 1.60
C SER A 128 -0.06 -18.16 2.45
N GLN A 129 -0.84 -19.24 2.55
CA GLN A 129 -2.03 -19.28 3.41
C GLN A 129 -1.70 -18.88 4.86
N LYS A 130 -0.56 -19.38 5.38
CA LYS A 130 -0.07 -19.02 6.71
C LYS A 130 0.18 -17.51 6.85
N ALA A 131 0.72 -16.86 5.82
CA ALA A 131 0.94 -15.42 5.84
C ALA A 131 -0.39 -14.64 5.84
N ILE A 132 -1.39 -15.13 5.09
CA ILE A 132 -2.74 -14.55 5.07
C ILE A 132 -3.36 -14.64 6.46
N ASP A 133 -3.32 -15.81 7.09
CA ASP A 133 -3.91 -16.03 8.41
C ASP A 133 -3.29 -15.12 9.47
N ILE A 134 -1.95 -15.07 9.54
CA ILE A 134 -1.21 -14.20 10.48
C ILE A 134 -1.50 -12.72 10.20
N PHE A 135 -1.53 -12.29 8.94
CA PHE A 135 -1.86 -10.91 8.62
C PHE A 135 -3.30 -10.56 9.05
N GLY A 136 -4.23 -11.49 8.87
CA GLY A 136 -5.61 -11.37 9.32
C GLY A 136 -5.73 -11.18 10.83
N GLU A 137 -4.93 -11.89 11.62
CA GLU A 137 -4.89 -11.72 13.09
C GLU A 137 -4.48 -10.30 13.51
N TYR A 138 -3.52 -9.70 12.82
CA TYR A 138 -3.01 -8.36 13.15
C TYR A 138 -3.81 -7.20 12.56
N ALA A 139 -4.35 -7.37 11.36
CA ALA A 139 -4.85 -6.29 10.52
C ALA A 139 -6.30 -6.49 10.04
N GLY A 140 -6.92 -7.62 10.35
CA GLY A 140 -8.25 -8.01 9.85
C GLY A 140 -9.34 -6.99 10.19
N ARG A 141 -9.36 -6.49 11.43
CA ARG A 141 -10.35 -5.49 11.87
C ARG A 141 -10.27 -4.21 11.04
N GLU A 142 -9.07 -3.70 10.83
CA GLU A 142 -8.85 -2.46 10.08
C GLU A 142 -9.12 -2.67 8.58
N LEU A 143 -8.81 -3.84 8.03
CA LEU A 143 -9.19 -4.20 6.67
C LEU A 143 -10.71 -4.19 6.49
N GLU A 144 -11.44 -4.83 7.40
CA GLU A 144 -12.91 -4.84 7.39
C GLU A 144 -13.48 -3.43 7.53
N GLY A 145 -12.94 -2.62 8.44
CA GLY A 145 -13.34 -1.22 8.61
C GLY A 145 -13.13 -0.40 7.34
N LEU A 146 -12.00 -0.62 6.66
CA LEU A 146 -11.71 0.00 5.36
C LEU A 146 -12.55 -0.62 4.22
N GLY A 147 -13.34 -1.67 4.45
CA GLY A 147 -14.19 -2.31 3.45
C GLY A 147 -13.46 -3.29 2.53
N TYR A 148 -12.27 -3.75 2.90
CA TYR A 148 -11.62 -4.89 2.27
C TYR A 148 -12.28 -6.18 2.80
N ARG A 149 -12.53 -7.14 1.91
CA ARG A 149 -13.18 -8.43 2.19
C ARG A 149 -12.33 -9.57 1.64
#